data_AF-A0A0K6HSN9-F1
#
_entry.id   AF-A0A0K6HSN9-F1
#
_cell.length_a   1.000
_cell.length_b   1.000
_cell.length_c   1.000
_cell.angle_alpha   90.00
_cell.angle_beta   90.00
_cell.angle_gamma   90.00
#
_symmetry.space_group_name_H-M   'P 1'
#
loop_
_entity.id
_entity.type
_entity.pdbx_description
1 polymer ?
#
loop_
_entity_poly.entity_id
_entity_poly.type
_entity_poly.pdbx_seq_one_letter_code
_entity_poly.pdbx_strand_id
1 'polypeptide(L)'
;MSMKKTDLEKHLAKKLDGKLKSGSIPQRFGQGAKAMAAKAEAKPKDAVPKLVQLTCKLPADLAQRLRDRAVTVEGGVNAILTQAAAQWLDSTAQMQSS
;
A
#
# COMPACT_ATOMS: atom_id res chain seq x y z
N MET A 1 63.47 -11.46 -10.93
CA MET A 1 62.95 -10.64 -12.04
C MET A 1 62.33 -9.37 -11.46
N SER A 2 62.99 -8.23 -11.59
CA SER A 2 62.47 -6.94 -11.09
C SER A 2 61.26 -6.53 -11.93
N MET A 3 60.11 -6.32 -11.31
CA MET A 3 58.89 -5.92 -12.02
C MET A 3 59.08 -4.52 -12.61
N LYS A 4 58.75 -4.36 -13.89
CA LYS A 4 58.79 -3.05 -14.56
C LYS A 4 57.79 -2.12 -13.88
N LYS A 5 58.10 -0.83 -13.78
CA LYS A 5 57.30 0.18 -13.06
C LYS A 5 55.80 0.17 -13.43
N THR A 6 55.51 -0.06 -14.70
CA THR A 6 54.13 -0.15 -15.23
C THR A 6 53.36 -1.36 -14.70
N ASP A 7 54.04 -2.46 -14.40
CA ASP A 7 53.44 -3.66 -13.83
C ASP A 7 53.03 -3.43 -12.37
N LEU A 8 53.87 -2.74 -11.60
CA LEU A 8 53.55 -2.33 -10.22
C LEU A 8 52.33 -1.40 -10.17
N GLU A 9 52.23 -0.46 -11.11
CA GLU A 9 51.08 0.45 -11.22
C GLU A 9 49.78 -0.30 -11.54
N LYS A 10 49.82 -1.27 -12.46
CA LYS A 10 48.66 -2.13 -12.76
C LYS A 10 48.23 -2.97 -11.56
N HIS A 11 49.20 -3.53 -10.83
CA HIS A 11 48.92 -4.29 -9.61
C HIS A 11 48.33 -3.40 -8.51
N LEU A 12 48.79 -2.15 -8.38
CA LEU A 12 48.24 -1.18 -7.43
C LEU A 12 46.80 -0.80 -7.81
N ALA A 13 46.55 -0.50 -9.08
CA ALA A 13 45.22 -0.17 -9.60
C ALA A 13 44.23 -1.33 -9.35
N LYS A 14 44.64 -2.57 -9.63
CA LYS A 14 43.82 -3.77 -9.38
C LYS A 14 43.52 -3.97 -7.88
N LYS A 15 44.48 -3.67 -6.99
CA LYS A 15 44.28 -3.76 -5.54
C LYS A 15 43.34 -2.66 -5.02
N LEU A 16 43.43 -1.44 -5.55
CA LEU A 16 42.54 -0.33 -5.19
C LEU A 16 41.11 -0.59 -5.66
N ASP A 17 40.93 -1.03 -6.90
CA ASP A 17 39.62 -1.35 -7.47
C ASP A 17 38.93 -2.49 -6.69
N GLY A 18 39.70 -3.51 -6.31
CA GLY A 18 39.22 -4.59 -5.43
C GLY A 18 38.77 -4.08 -4.06
N LYS A 19 39.53 -3.19 -3.42
CA LYS A 19 39.18 -2.60 -2.11
C LYS A 19 37.97 -1.66 -2.17
N LEU A 20 37.79 -0.93 -3.27
CA LEU A 20 36.62 -0.07 -3.47
C LEU A 20 35.34 -0.89 -3.68
N LYS A 21 35.43 -1.99 -4.42
CA LYS A 21 34.30 -2.90 -4.65
C LYS A 21 33.99 -3.82 -3.46
N SER A 22 35.00 -4.18 -2.68
CA SER A 22 34.86 -5.02 -1.47
C SER A 22 34.69 -4.23 -0.17
N GLY A 23 34.68 -2.89 -0.25
CA GLY A 23 34.34 -2.02 0.86
C GLY A 23 32.93 -2.33 1.33
N SER A 24 32.83 -3.25 2.29
CA SER A 24 31.58 -3.66 2.91
C SER A 24 30.83 -2.41 3.34
N ILE A 25 29.59 -2.25 2.86
CA ILE A 25 28.68 -1.21 3.31
C ILE A 25 28.71 -1.25 4.85
N PRO A 26 29.19 -0.18 5.52
CA PRO A 26 29.39 -0.23 6.97
C PRO A 26 28.08 -0.60 7.64
N GLN A 27 28.09 -1.47 8.65
CA GLN A 27 26.89 -2.06 9.30
C GLN A 27 25.77 -1.04 9.62
N ARG A 28 26.09 0.25 9.81
CA ARG A 28 25.14 1.36 9.97
C ARG A 28 24.25 1.64 8.74
N PHE A 29 24.73 1.40 7.53
CA PHE A 29 23.97 1.51 6.28
C PHE A 29 23.25 0.17 6.03
N GLY A 30 21.96 0.12 6.35
CA GLY A 30 21.12 -1.08 6.19
C GLY A 30 20.56 -1.66 7.50
N GLN A 31 21.02 -1.21 8.67
CA GLN A 31 20.42 -1.58 9.96
C GLN A 31 18.94 -1.15 10.05
N GLY A 32 18.59 -0.01 9.44
CA GLY A 32 17.18 0.41 9.31
C GLY A 32 16.32 -0.54 8.47
N ALA A 33 16.89 -1.18 7.45
CA ALA A 33 16.17 -2.12 6.58
C ALA A 33 15.93 -3.47 7.26
N LYS A 34 16.90 -3.98 8.06
CA LYS A 34 16.72 -5.21 8.84
C LYS A 34 15.79 -4.99 10.05
N ALA A 35 15.84 -3.84 10.71
CA ALA A 35 14.90 -3.49 11.78
C ALA A 35 13.47 -3.30 11.26
N MET A 36 13.30 -2.81 10.02
CA MET A 36 12.01 -2.69 9.36
C MET A 36 11.43 -4.05 8.92
N ALA A 37 12.28 -5.02 8.57
CA ALA A 37 11.84 -6.40 8.27
C ALA A 37 11.40 -7.17 9.53
N ALA A 38 12.02 -6.92 10.69
CA ALA A 38 11.66 -7.58 11.95
C ALA A 38 10.43 -6.96 12.65
N LYS A 39 10.11 -5.68 12.39
CA LYS A 39 8.87 -5.02 12.88
C LYS A 39 7.65 -5.29 11.99
N ALA A 40 7.76 -6.20 11.01
CA ALA A 40 6.63 -6.72 10.26
C ALA A 40 5.78 -7.74 11.06
N GLU A 41 6.05 -7.87 12.37
CA GLU A 41 5.20 -8.63 13.28
C GLU A 41 3.87 -7.92 13.50
N ALA A 42 2.84 -8.53 12.90
CA ALA A 42 1.42 -8.42 13.26
C ALA A 42 0.88 -6.99 13.39
N LYS A 43 0.84 -6.26 12.27
CA LYS A 43 -0.27 -5.31 12.11
C LYS A 43 -1.55 -6.16 12.08
N PRO A 44 -2.52 -5.97 13.00
CA PRO A 44 -3.83 -6.58 12.84
C PRO A 44 -4.29 -6.19 11.44
N LYS A 45 -4.48 -7.21 10.59
CA LYS A 45 -5.16 -7.03 9.32
C LYS A 45 -6.61 -6.82 9.71
N ASP A 46 -6.95 -5.63 10.19
CA ASP A 46 -8.31 -5.13 10.17
C ASP A 46 -8.79 -5.46 8.77
N ALA A 47 -9.71 -6.41 8.68
CA ALA A 47 -10.15 -6.98 7.43
C ALA A 47 -10.84 -5.85 6.67
N VAL A 48 -10.05 -5.08 5.90
CA VAL A 48 -10.55 -4.00 5.08
C VAL A 48 -11.61 -4.63 4.19
N PRO A 49 -12.88 -4.20 4.28
CA PRO A 49 -13.95 -4.76 3.48
C PRO A 49 -13.52 -4.73 2.02
N LYS A 50 -13.75 -5.83 1.29
CA LYS A 50 -13.42 -5.92 -0.14
C LYS A 50 -14.44 -5.09 -0.93
N LEU A 51 -14.26 -3.77 -0.90
CA LEU A 51 -15.14 -2.81 -1.56
C LEU A 51 -14.98 -2.95 -3.07
N VAL A 52 -16.13 -2.99 -3.77
CA VAL A 52 -16.19 -2.97 -5.24
C VAL A 52 -16.67 -1.59 -5.66
N GLN A 53 -16.00 -1.01 -6.66
CA GLN A 53 -16.41 0.29 -7.20
C GLN A 53 -17.70 0.13 -8.02
N LEU A 54 -18.74 0.85 -7.60
CA LEU A 54 -20.00 0.94 -8.33
C LEU A 54 -20.12 2.30 -9.00
N THR A 55 -20.12 2.34 -10.33
CA THR A 55 -20.38 3.56 -11.11
C THR A 55 -21.83 3.56 -11.58
N CYS A 56 -22.70 4.26 -10.85
CA CYS A 56 -24.10 4.44 -11.23
C CYS A 56 -24.42 5.94 -11.44
N LYS A 57 -25.36 6.22 -12.34
CA LYS A 57 -25.84 7.58 -12.59
C LYS A 57 -27.09 7.82 -11.75
N LEU A 58 -27.10 8.89 -10.96
CA LEU A 58 -28.26 9.31 -10.18
C LEU A 58 -28.76 10.67 -10.68
N PRO A 59 -30.07 10.96 -10.56
CA PRO A 59 -30.59 12.29 -10.77
C PRO A 59 -29.87 13.33 -9.89
N ALA A 60 -29.65 14.53 -10.43
CA ALA A 60 -28.84 15.56 -9.77
C ALA A 60 -29.39 15.95 -8.38
N ASP A 61 -30.71 16.13 -8.26
CA ASP A 61 -31.38 16.45 -7.00
C ASP A 61 -31.13 15.37 -5.93
N LEU A 62 -31.29 14.10 -6.32
CA LEU A 62 -31.09 12.97 -5.42
C LEU A 62 -29.63 12.87 -4.97
N ALA A 63 -28.68 13.04 -5.91
CA ALA A 63 -27.25 13.04 -5.59
C ALA A 63 -26.87 14.20 -4.65
N GLN A 64 -27.53 15.35 -4.73
CA GLN A 64 -27.32 16.46 -3.80
C GLN A 64 -27.86 16.12 -2.40
N ARG A 65 -29.09 15.64 -2.32
CA ARG A 65 -29.70 15.24 -1.04
C ARG A 65 -28.91 14.15 -0.31
N LEU A 66 -28.33 13.20 -1.05
CA LEU A 66 -27.43 12.20 -0.47
C LEU A 66 -26.16 12.82 0.10
N ARG A 67 -25.54 13.77 -0.63
CA ARG A 67 -24.34 14.47 -0.18
C ARG A 67 -24.62 15.29 1.08
N ASP A 68 -25.72 16.03 1.11
CA ASP A 68 -26.10 16.86 2.25
C ASP A 68 -26.33 16.02 3.52
N ARG A 69 -26.99 14.87 3.39
CA ARG A 69 -27.19 13.94 4.51
C ARG A 69 -25.93 13.22 4.94
N ALA A 70 -25.02 12.94 4.01
CA ALA A 70 -23.77 12.26 4.31
C ALA A 70 -22.84 13.06 5.22
N VAL A 71 -23.01 14.38 5.34
CA VAL A 71 -22.19 15.24 6.22
C VAL A 71 -22.27 14.81 7.68
N THR A 72 -23.42 14.26 8.11
CA THR A 72 -23.66 13.89 9.51
C THR A 72 -23.55 12.39 9.77
N VAL A 73 -23.23 11.58 8.75
CA VAL A 73 -23.22 10.12 8.82
C VAL A 73 -21.79 9.59 8.74
N GLU A 74 -21.39 8.80 9.74
CA GLU A 74 -20.12 8.07 9.71
C GLU A 74 -20.09 7.09 8.52
N GLY A 75 -19.04 7.18 7.70
CA GLY A 75 -18.95 6.44 6.43
C GLY A 75 -19.63 7.12 5.22
N GLY A 76 -20.24 8.29 5.42
CA GLY A 76 -20.70 9.20 4.36
C GLY A 76 -21.71 8.60 3.40
N VAL A 77 -21.62 8.98 2.12
CA VAL A 77 -22.56 8.55 1.07
C VAL A 77 -22.60 7.03 0.92
N ASN A 78 -21.45 6.36 1.07
CA ASN A 78 -21.37 4.91 0.95
C ASN A 78 -22.16 4.20 2.05
N ALA A 79 -22.10 4.67 3.30
CA ALA A 79 -22.87 4.08 4.40
C ALA A 79 -24.38 4.20 4.16
N ILE A 80 -24.84 5.38 3.71
CA ILE A 80 -26.25 5.60 3.37
C ILE A 80 -26.70 4.67 2.23
N LEU A 81 -25.88 4.54 1.18
CA LEU A 81 -26.18 3.66 0.05
C LEU A 81 -26.21 2.18 0.46
N THR A 82 -25.28 1.74 1.30
CA THR A 82 -25.26 0.36 1.82
C THR A 82 -26.53 0.06 2.62
N GLN A 83 -26.96 0.96 3.50
CA GLN A 83 -28.17 0.80 4.28
C GLN A 83 -29.42 0.76 3.39
N ALA A 84 -29.55 1.69 2.45
CA ALA A 84 -30.70 1.77 1.56
C ALA A 84 -30.79 0.51 0.66
N ALA A 85 -29.65 0.04 0.14
CA ALA A 85 -29.59 -1.16 -0.68
C ALA A 85 -29.99 -2.42 0.11
N ALA A 86 -29.48 -2.58 1.34
CA ALA A 86 -29.84 -3.72 2.20
C ALA A 86 -31.35 -3.75 2.50
N GLN A 87 -31.91 -2.61 2.94
CA GLN A 87 -33.34 -2.50 3.25
C GLN A 87 -34.24 -2.82 2.04
N TRP A 88 -33.84 -2.34 0.86
CA TRP A 88 -34.60 -2.61 -0.37
C TRP A 88 -34.57 -4.10 -0.73
N LEU A 89 -33.39 -4.74 -0.66
CA LEU A 89 -33.25 -6.17 -0.92
C LEU A 89 -34.08 -7.01 0.06
N ASP A 90 -34.03 -6.70 1.35
CA ASP A 90 -34.82 -7.39 2.38
C ASP A 90 -36.33 -7.22 2.13
N SER A 91 -36.76 -6.01 1.75
CA SER A 91 -38.17 -5.73 1.44
C SER A 91 -38.67 -6.54 0.24
N THR A 92 -37.83 -6.69 -0.81
CA THR A 92 -38.18 -7.50 -1.99
C THR A 92 -38.26 -8.99 -1.67
N ALA A 93 -37.41 -9.49 -0.76
CA ALA A 93 -37.44 -10.88 -0.34
C ALA A 93 -38.74 -11.23 0.41
N GLN A 94 -39.23 -10.32 1.26
CA GLN A 94 -40.50 -10.52 1.98
C GLN A 94 -41.70 -10.57 1.01
N MET A 95 -41.72 -9.68 0.01
CA MET A 95 -42.77 -9.62 -1.01
C MET A 95 -42.84 -10.87 -1.90
N GLN A 96 -41.76 -11.63 -2.07
CA GLN A 96 -41.75 -12.85 -2.88
C GLN A 96 -42.13 -14.11 -2.10
N SER A 97 -42.17 -14.04 -0.77
CA SER A 97 -42.50 -15.16 0.12
C SER A 97 -43.97 -15.23 0.54
N SER A 98 -44.79 -14.27 0.08
CA SER A 98 -46.25 -14.19 0.28
C SER A 98 -46.97 -14.39 -1.04
#